data_AF-A0A1F1SET0-F1
#
_entry.id   AF-A0A1F1SET0-F1
#
_cell.length_a   1.000
_cell.length_b   1.000
_cell.length_c   1.000
_cell.angle_alpha   90.00
_cell.angle_beta   90.00
_cell.angle_gamma   90.00
#
_symmetry.space_group_name_H-M   'P 1'
#
loop_
_entity.id
_entity.type
_entity.pdbx_description
1 polymer ?
#
loop_
_entity_poly.entity_id
_entity_poly.type
_entity_poly.pdbx_seq_one_letter_code
_entity_poly.pdbx_strand_id
1 'polypeptide(L)'
;MKQETRRPLLLQFIVWMMMTVAVLWSAGAVMAVWHAVEAFDRKAVEAASGIGWWLVMAFQPFVLSLMMVVTAVGLWRGKNWARWLCLICCMLYVAVNTVKYLAFPWLGGLSWLDVATCVVVCFSLFFLLPKDYFRTREGTD
;
A
#
# COMPACT_ATOMS: atom_id res chain seq x y z
N MET A 1 -0.21 -24.45 30.68
CA MET A 1 -1.35 -23.73 30.09
C MET A 1 -0.87 -23.12 28.78
N LYS A 2 -1.31 -23.65 27.63
CA LYS A 2 -1.01 -23.06 26.31
C LYS A 2 -1.69 -21.69 26.30
N GLN A 3 -0.93 -20.61 26.48
CA GLN A 3 -1.44 -19.29 26.11
C GLN A 3 -1.61 -19.33 24.60
N GLU A 4 -2.83 -19.61 24.14
CA GLU A 4 -3.23 -19.21 22.79
C GLU A 4 -3.07 -17.70 22.76
N THR A 5 -1.94 -17.22 22.26
CA THR A 5 -1.73 -15.81 21.94
C THR A 5 -2.79 -15.41 20.92
N ARG A 6 -3.95 -14.97 21.42
CA ARG A 6 -4.99 -14.38 20.59
C ARG A 6 -4.34 -13.25 19.79
N ARG A 7 -4.62 -13.24 18.48
CA ARG A 7 -4.12 -12.19 17.59
C ARG A 7 -4.53 -10.83 18.16
N PRO A 8 -3.61 -9.88 18.36
CA PRO A 8 -3.95 -8.59 18.93
C PRO A 8 -4.96 -7.88 18.02
N LEU A 9 -5.99 -7.27 18.62
CA LEU A 9 -7.05 -6.55 17.88
C LEU A 9 -6.48 -5.48 16.94
N LEU A 10 -5.41 -4.80 17.38
CA LEU A 10 -4.68 -3.81 16.57
C LEU A 10 -4.14 -4.42 15.26
N LEU A 11 -3.62 -5.65 15.30
CA LEU A 11 -3.11 -6.32 14.10
C LEU A 11 -4.25 -6.72 13.16
N GLN A 12 -5.37 -7.19 13.70
CA GLN A 12 -6.55 -7.51 12.88
C GLN A 12 -7.08 -6.26 12.19
N PHE A 13 -7.17 -5.14 12.92
CA PHE A 13 -7.58 -3.85 12.39
C PHE A 13 -6.64 -3.36 11.28
N ILE A 14 -5.32 -3.40 11.51
CA ILE A 14 -4.32 -3.01 10.50
C ILE A 14 -4.46 -3.88 9.25
N VAL A 15 -4.54 -5.20 9.39
CA VAL A 15 -4.69 -6.13 8.26
C VAL A 15 -5.97 -5.85 7.47
N TRP A 16 -7.10 -5.65 8.17
CA TRP A 16 -8.37 -5.30 7.53
C TRP A 16 -8.25 -3.98 6.76
N MET A 17 -7.68 -2.96 7.38
CA MET A 17 -7.47 -1.67 6.73
C MET A 17 -6.59 -1.77 5.49
N MET A 18 -5.49 -2.51 5.55
CA MET A 18 -4.62 -2.74 4.39
C MET A 18 -5.36 -3.44 3.25
N MET A 19 -6.19 -4.44 3.55
CA MET A 19 -7.00 -5.13 2.55
C MET A 19 -8.04 -4.21 1.92
N THR A 20 -8.74 -3.39 2.71
CA THR A 20 -9.73 -2.43 2.21
C THR A 20 -9.08 -1.40 1.28
N VAL A 21 -7.95 -0.83 1.68
CA VAL A 21 -7.22 0.15 0.87
C VAL A 21 -6.71 -0.49 -0.43
N ALA A 22 -6.17 -1.70 -0.36
CA ALA A 22 -5.72 -2.44 -1.54
C ALA A 22 -6.85 -2.62 -2.57
N VAL A 23 -8.05 -2.99 -2.12
CA VAL A 23 -9.22 -3.15 -3.01
C VAL A 23 -9.67 -1.81 -3.59
N LEU A 24 -9.78 -0.77 -2.75
CA LEU A 24 -10.20 0.57 -3.20
C LEU A 24 -9.23 1.16 -4.22
N TRP A 25 -7.92 1.00 -4.00
CA TRP A 25 -6.88 1.47 -4.91
C TRP A 25 -6.91 0.76 -6.25
N SER A 26 -7.09 -0.58 -6.25
CA SER A 26 -7.23 -1.35 -7.48
C SER A 26 -8.49 -0.97 -8.25
N ALA A 27 -9.63 -0.80 -7.56
CA ALA A 27 -10.87 -0.36 -8.19
C ALA A 27 -10.74 1.05 -8.80
N GLY A 28 -10.13 1.99 -8.08
CA GLY A 28 -9.85 3.34 -8.58
C GLY A 28 -8.93 3.33 -9.80
N ALA A 29 -7.90 2.48 -9.79
CA ALA A 29 -6.99 2.32 -10.93
C ALA A 29 -7.71 1.76 -12.17
N VAL A 30 -8.57 0.75 -11.99
CA VAL A 30 -9.39 0.20 -13.08
C VAL A 30 -10.32 1.27 -13.65
N MET A 31 -10.99 2.06 -12.81
CA MET A 31 -11.86 3.14 -13.28
C MET A 31 -11.09 4.23 -14.01
N ALA A 32 -9.89 4.58 -13.55
CA ALA A 32 -9.03 5.56 -14.23
C ALA A 32 -8.60 5.07 -15.62
N VAL A 33 -8.27 3.78 -15.75
CA VAL A 33 -8.00 3.12 -17.05
C VAL A 33 -9.23 3.11 -17.92
N TRP A 34 -10.38 2.74 -17.37
CA TRP A 34 -11.64 2.70 -18.11
C TRP A 34 -12.01 4.07 -18.71
N HIS A 35 -12.00 5.12 -17.89
CA HIS A 35 -12.28 6.49 -18.34
C HIS A 35 -11.24 7.01 -19.34
N ALA A 36 -9.98 6.61 -19.21
CA ALA A 36 -8.97 6.95 -20.21
C ALA A 36 -9.27 6.24 -21.54
N VAL A 37 -9.59 4.95 -21.53
CA VAL A 37 -9.94 4.19 -22.74
C VAL A 37 -11.19 4.76 -23.43
N GLU A 38 -12.21 5.16 -22.67
CA GLU A 38 -13.40 5.84 -23.22
C GLU A 38 -13.07 7.21 -23.84
N ALA A 39 -12.08 7.92 -23.30
CA ALA A 39 -11.61 9.21 -23.82
C ALA A 39 -10.60 9.08 -24.99
N PHE A 40 -10.14 7.86 -25.30
CA PHE A 40 -9.13 7.57 -26.32
C PHE A 40 -9.76 7.49 -27.73
N ASP A 41 -10.41 8.58 -28.20
CA ASP A 41 -10.79 8.75 -29.60
C ASP A 41 -9.94 9.86 -30.28
N ARG A 42 -9.30 9.51 -31.41
CA ARG A 42 -8.61 10.31 -32.44
C ARG A 42 -7.34 11.14 -32.16
N LYS A 43 -6.93 11.51 -30.94
CA LYS A 43 -5.66 12.28 -30.72
C LYS A 43 -4.49 11.47 -30.15
N ALA A 44 -4.70 10.17 -29.97
CA ALA A 44 -3.89 9.26 -29.17
C ALA A 44 -2.49 8.90 -29.71
N VAL A 45 -2.21 9.07 -31.00
CA VAL A 45 -0.95 8.61 -31.61
C VAL A 45 0.20 9.61 -31.45
N GLU A 46 -0.07 10.92 -31.38
CA GLU A 46 0.97 11.96 -31.24
C GLU A 46 1.48 12.13 -29.81
N ALA A 47 0.74 11.65 -28.80
CA ALA A 47 1.08 11.74 -27.38
C ALA A 47 1.83 10.50 -26.83
N ALA A 48 2.44 9.69 -27.69
CA ALA A 48 3.09 8.42 -27.32
C ALA A 48 4.19 8.54 -26.24
N SER A 49 4.79 9.73 -26.05
CA SER A 49 5.71 10.02 -24.94
C SER A 49 5.00 10.22 -23.58
N GLY A 50 3.74 10.66 -23.57
CA GLY A 50 2.90 10.79 -22.38
C GLY A 50 2.20 9.49 -21.96
N ILE A 51 1.95 8.58 -22.91
CA ILE A 51 1.31 7.28 -22.66
C ILE A 51 2.17 6.42 -21.72
N GLY A 52 3.49 6.40 -21.89
CA GLY A 52 4.39 5.64 -21.02
C GLY A 52 4.35 6.12 -19.57
N TRP A 53 4.37 7.43 -19.35
CA TRP A 53 4.25 8.03 -18.02
C TRP A 53 2.87 7.78 -17.41
N TRP A 54 1.81 7.87 -18.22
CA TRP A 54 0.45 7.59 -17.78
C TRP A 54 0.26 6.11 -17.39
N LEU A 55 0.82 5.18 -18.17
CA LEU A 55 0.81 3.75 -17.85
C LEU A 55 1.56 3.45 -16.54
N VAL A 56 2.72 4.08 -16.33
CA VAL A 56 3.46 3.96 -15.06
C VAL A 56 2.61 4.48 -13.89
N MET A 57 1.92 5.61 -14.06
CA MET A 57 1.03 6.18 -13.04
C MET A 57 -0.19 5.29 -12.76
N ALA A 58 -0.77 4.67 -13.78
CA ALA A 58 -1.91 3.76 -13.67
C ALA A 58 -1.51 2.38 -13.11
N PHE A 59 -0.29 1.92 -13.36
CA PHE A 59 0.21 0.63 -12.89
C PHE A 59 0.69 0.66 -11.42
N GLN A 60 1.21 1.80 -10.98
CA GLN A 60 1.67 2.00 -9.60
C GLN A 60 0.65 1.57 -8.52
N PRO A 61 -0.64 1.97 -8.55
CA PRO A 61 -1.61 1.54 -7.54
C PRO A 61 -1.81 0.03 -7.49
N PHE A 62 -1.69 -0.69 -8.63
CA PHE A 62 -1.76 -2.15 -8.64
C PHE A 62 -0.57 -2.80 -7.93
N VAL A 63 0.65 -2.30 -8.18
CA VAL A 63 1.86 -2.81 -7.51
C VAL A 63 1.79 -2.56 -6.01
N LEU A 64 1.36 -1.36 -5.60
CA LEU A 64 1.20 -1.02 -4.18
C LEU A 64 0.10 -1.84 -3.51
N SER A 65 -1.04 -2.05 -4.18
CA SER A 65 -2.12 -2.91 -3.71
C SER A 65 -1.65 -4.35 -3.49
N LEU A 66 -0.91 -4.92 -4.46
CA LEU A 66 -0.35 -6.26 -4.34
C LEU A 66 0.63 -6.36 -3.17
N MET A 67 1.51 -5.38 -2.99
CA MET A 67 2.43 -5.33 -1.86
C MET A 67 1.71 -5.21 -0.51
N MET A 68 0.62 -4.44 -0.43
CA MET A 68 -0.22 -4.36 0.77
C MET A 68 -0.88 -5.70 1.09
N VAL A 69 -1.38 -6.43 0.09
CA VAL A 69 -1.96 -7.77 0.28
C VAL A 69 -0.90 -8.76 0.77
N VAL A 70 0.28 -8.79 0.14
CA VAL A 70 1.41 -9.65 0.55
C VAL A 70 1.81 -9.35 2.00
N THR A 71 1.89 -8.06 2.35
CA THR A 71 2.19 -7.61 3.71
C THR A 71 1.11 -8.03 4.69
N ALA A 72 -0.16 -7.82 4.35
CA ALA A 72 -1.32 -8.17 5.16
C ALA A 72 -1.36 -9.69 5.44
N VAL A 73 -1.11 -10.51 4.42
CA VAL A 73 -1.02 -11.97 4.55
C VAL A 73 0.18 -12.37 5.41
N GLY A 74 1.34 -11.73 5.23
CA GLY A 74 2.53 -11.98 6.04
C GLY A 74 2.33 -11.64 7.52
N LEU A 75 1.72 -10.49 7.80
CA LEU A 75 1.30 -10.04 9.13
C LEU A 75 0.25 -10.98 9.74
N TRP A 76 -0.71 -11.44 8.93
CA TRP A 76 -1.70 -12.42 9.35
C TRP A 76 -1.10 -13.79 9.66
N ARG A 77 -0.04 -14.20 8.97
CA ARG A 77 0.68 -15.43 9.33
C ARG A 77 1.57 -15.23 10.56
N GLY A 78 1.84 -13.99 10.95
CA GLY A 78 2.70 -13.68 12.09
C GLY A 78 4.18 -13.77 11.74
N LYS A 79 4.53 -13.51 10.47
CA LYS A 79 5.92 -13.49 10.02
C LYS A 79 6.54 -12.11 10.20
N ASN A 80 7.74 -12.04 10.77
CA ASN A 80 8.40 -10.79 11.11
C ASN A 80 8.87 -10.02 9.86
N TRP A 81 9.21 -10.72 8.78
CA TRP A 81 9.59 -10.08 7.50
C TRP A 81 8.49 -9.16 6.96
N ALA A 82 7.22 -9.43 7.28
CA ALA A 82 6.10 -8.62 6.81
C ALA A 82 6.12 -7.19 7.41
N ARG A 83 6.61 -7.02 8.64
CA ARG A 83 6.78 -5.67 9.25
C ARG A 83 7.83 -4.87 8.50
N TRP A 84 8.95 -5.52 8.17
CA TRP A 84 10.04 -4.90 7.40
C TRP A 84 9.61 -4.56 5.98
N LEU A 85 8.87 -5.46 5.33
CA LEU A 85 8.31 -5.20 4.00
C LEU A 85 7.30 -4.04 4.05
N CYS A 86 6.46 -3.96 5.08
CA CYS A 86 5.56 -2.84 5.32
C CYS A 86 6.32 -1.51 5.42
N LEU A 87 7.43 -1.49 6.18
CA LEU A 87 8.26 -0.29 6.35
C LEU A 87 8.93 0.15 5.04
N ILE A 88 9.47 -0.80 4.27
CA ILE A 88 10.03 -0.52 2.94
C ILE A 88 8.95 0.04 2.01
N CYS A 89 7.74 -0.55 2.03
CA CYS A 89 6.61 -0.05 1.25
C CYS A 89 6.18 1.35 1.69
N CYS A 90 6.07 1.63 2.99
CA CYS A 90 5.81 2.97 3.53
C CYS A 90 6.84 3.97 2.99
N MET A 91 8.14 3.65 3.07
CA MET A 91 9.24 4.52 2.62
C MET A 91 9.17 4.80 1.11
N LEU A 92 9.00 3.77 0.30
CA LEU A 92 8.85 3.89 -1.15
C LEU A 92 7.60 4.71 -1.51
N TYR A 93 6.49 4.48 -0.82
CA TYR A 93 5.26 5.22 -1.02
C TYR A 93 5.46 6.71 -0.77
N VAL A 94 6.08 7.07 0.36
CA VAL A 94 6.38 8.47 0.69
C VAL A 94 7.31 9.07 -0.37
N ALA A 95 8.42 8.42 -0.71
CA ALA A 95 9.37 8.92 -1.69
C ALA A 95 8.72 9.17 -3.06
N VAL A 96 7.95 8.21 -3.57
CA VAL A 96 7.25 8.35 -4.86
C VAL A 96 6.22 9.46 -4.81
N ASN A 97 5.45 9.59 -3.73
CA ASN A 97 4.48 10.68 -3.60
C ASN A 97 5.14 12.05 -3.46
N THR A 98 6.28 12.15 -2.76
CA THR A 98 7.07 13.38 -2.70
C THR A 98 7.59 13.77 -4.08
N VAL A 99 8.11 12.82 -4.86
CA VAL A 99 8.55 13.08 -6.25
C VAL A 99 7.38 13.52 -7.13
N LYS A 100 6.21 12.88 -7.02
CA LYS A 100 5.00 13.29 -7.75
C LYS A 100 4.56 14.70 -7.38
N TYR A 101 4.58 15.03 -6.09
CA TYR A 101 4.23 16.37 -5.61
C TYR A 101 5.19 17.43 -6.16
N LEU A 102 6.50 17.14 -6.19
CA LEU A 102 7.50 18.04 -6.75
C LEU A 102 7.38 18.18 -8.28
N ALA A 103 7.10 17.09 -8.98
CA ALA A 103 6.98 17.09 -10.44
C ALA A 103 5.67 17.69 -10.95
N PHE A 104 4.58 17.58 -10.18
CA PHE A 104 3.26 18.05 -10.54
C PHE A 104 2.55 18.71 -9.34
N PRO A 105 2.99 19.91 -8.91
CA PRO A 105 2.47 20.56 -7.70
C PRO A 105 0.99 20.97 -7.81
N TRP A 106 0.47 21.12 -9.03
CA TRP A 106 -0.95 21.42 -9.32
C TRP A 106 -1.87 20.19 -9.27
N LEU A 107 -1.33 18.97 -9.23
CA LEU A 107 -2.08 17.71 -9.04
C LEU A 107 -2.45 17.53 -7.54
N GLY A 108 -2.79 18.64 -6.88
CA GLY A 108 -2.90 18.85 -5.43
C GLY A 108 -4.02 18.09 -4.72
N GLY A 109 -4.13 16.79 -4.97
CA GLY A 109 -5.13 15.90 -4.37
C GLY A 109 -4.56 14.67 -3.65
N LEU A 110 -3.24 14.45 -3.66
CA LEU A 110 -2.64 13.30 -2.94
C LEU A 110 -2.23 13.72 -1.53
N SER A 111 -3.11 13.32 -0.63
CA SER A 111 -3.29 13.87 0.70
C SER A 111 -2.13 13.51 1.61
N TRP A 112 -1.52 14.51 2.26
CA TRP A 112 -0.63 14.30 3.41
C TRP A 112 -1.25 13.37 4.47
N LEU A 113 -2.58 13.20 4.46
CA LEU A 113 -3.30 12.18 5.25
C LEU A 113 -2.90 10.74 4.91
N ASP A 114 -2.68 10.38 3.64
CA ASP A 114 -2.24 9.03 3.26
C ASP A 114 -0.81 8.78 3.75
N VAL A 115 0.07 9.77 3.60
CA VAL A 115 1.44 9.72 4.13
C VAL A 115 1.42 9.58 5.66
N ALA A 116 0.62 10.39 6.35
CA ALA A 116 0.46 10.31 7.79
C ALA A 116 -0.09 8.95 8.22
N THR A 117 -1.07 8.40 7.49
CA THR A 117 -1.64 7.09 7.77
C THR A 117 -0.60 5.98 7.60
N CYS A 118 0.21 6.01 6.53
CA CYS A 118 1.34 5.10 6.36
C CYS A 118 2.32 5.17 7.53
N VAL A 119 2.70 6.38 7.96
CA VAL A 119 3.61 6.56 9.10
C VAL A 119 3.00 6.02 10.39
N VAL A 120 1.71 6.25 10.64
CA VAL A 120 1.00 5.74 11.83
C VAL A 120 0.90 4.21 11.81
N VAL A 121 0.60 3.59 10.67
CA VAL A 121 0.58 2.12 10.53
C VAL A 121 1.96 1.54 10.78
N CYS A 122 3.00 2.12 10.16
CA CYS A 122 4.38 1.69 10.33
C CYS A 122 4.86 1.88 11.79
N PHE A 123 4.50 3.00 12.43
CA PHE A 123 4.78 3.24 13.85
C PHE A 123 4.07 2.24 14.76
N SER A 124 2.77 1.99 14.53
CA SER A 124 1.96 1.02 15.27
C SER A 124 2.54 -0.38 15.17
N LEU A 125 2.96 -0.78 13.97
CA LEU A 125 3.56 -2.08 13.75
C LEU A 125 4.89 -2.25 14.48
N PHE A 126 5.71 -1.22 14.68
CA PHE A 126 7.03 -1.33 15.31
C PHE A 126 7.03 -1.06 16.82
N PHE A 127 6.23 -0.10 17.28
CA PHE A 127 6.20 0.36 18.67
C PHE A 127 5.04 -0.21 19.49
N LEU A 128 3.86 -0.38 18.89
CA LEU A 128 2.66 -0.82 19.62
C LEU A 128 2.45 -2.34 19.58
N LEU A 129 2.96 -3.03 18.55
CA LEU A 129 2.87 -4.50 18.50
C LEU A 129 3.94 -5.15 19.40
N PRO A 130 3.55 -6.07 20.32
CA PRO A 130 4.51 -6.78 21.15
C PRO A 130 5.52 -7.52 20.28
N LYS A 131 6.82 -7.26 20.46
CA LYS A 131 7.90 -7.93 19.71
C LYS A 131 7.84 -9.45 19.86
N ASP A 132 7.32 -9.93 20.98
CA ASP A 132 7.22 -11.35 21.29
C ASP A 132 6.16 -12.09 20.47
N TYR A 133 5.16 -11.40 19.91
CA TYR A 133 4.10 -12.02 19.10
C TYR A 133 4.64 -12.69 17.83
N PHE A 134 5.55 -12.02 17.11
CA PHE A 134 6.15 -12.59 15.90
C PHE A 134 7.17 -13.69 16.24
N ARG A 135 7.90 -13.52 17.34
CA ARG A 135 8.92 -14.48 17.79
C ARG A 135 8.32 -15.79 18.28
N THR A 136 7.15 -15.75 18.95
CA THR A 136 6.44 -16.96 19.39
C THR A 136 5.78 -17.69 18.24
N ARG A 137 5.30 -16.99 17.20
CA ARG A 137 4.69 -17.63 16.03
C ARG A 137 5.70 -18.23 15.06
N GLU A 138 6.85 -17.58 14.85
CA GLU A 138 7.91 -18.11 13.99
C GLU A 138 8.55 -19.39 14.55
N GLY A 139 8.48 -19.64 15.86
CA GLY A 139 8.96 -20.87 16.49
C GLY A 139 7.94 -22.02 16.57
N THR A 140 6.73 -21.82 16.04
CA THR A 140 5.64 -22.84 16.05
C THR A 140 5.25 -23.37 14.68
N ASP A 141 5.85 -22.84 13.60
CA ASP A 141 5.86 -23.44 12.26
C ASP A 141 7.12 -24.30 12.10
#